data_AF-A0AAN6MBB1-F1
#
_entry.id   AF-A0AAN6MBB1-F1
#
_cell.length_a   1.000
_cell.length_b   1.000
_cell.length_c   1.000
_cell.angle_alpha   90.00
_cell.angle_beta   90.00
_cell.angle_gamma   90.00
#
_symmetry.space_group_name_H-M   'P 1'
#
loop_
_entity.id
_entity.type
_entity.pdbx_description
1 polymer ?
#
loop_
_entity_poly.entity_id
_entity_poly.type
_entity_poly.pdbx_seq_one_letter_code
_entity_poly.pdbx_strand_id
1 'polypeptide(L)'
;MAAVPKPGPASLTPGAGLDEWLEEAKQCHYLPEHVMKQLCEMVKEVLMEESNIQPVVTPVTICGDIHGQFYDLLELFRVAGGMPGEANVHAPMTSTTVISSTDLEPPSEITNPKLKNKVINAGGGGASPDRGTDGDEDKDVAAAAPTNDDTIHSDSGGVQSADTRFVFLGDFVDRGYFSLETFTLLMCLKAKYPDRIVLVRGNHESRQITQVYGFYEECQQKYGNASVWKACCQVFDFLVLAAIVDGTVLCVHGGLSPEIRTIDQIRVVARAQEIPHEGAFCDLVWSDPEEIETWAISPRGAGWLFGHKVANEFNHVNGLKTIAR
;
A
#
# COMPACT_ATOMS: atom_id res chain seq x y z
N MET A 1 3.70 0.08 -28.20
CA MET A 1 3.08 -0.15 -26.88
C MET A 1 3.27 -1.61 -26.55
N ALA A 2 3.76 -1.93 -25.34
CA ALA A 2 3.72 -3.31 -24.86
C ALA A 2 2.25 -3.79 -24.83
N ALA A 3 2.00 -5.07 -25.10
CA ALA A 3 0.66 -5.61 -25.04
C ALA A 3 0.17 -5.61 -23.58
N VAL A 4 -1.08 -5.21 -23.36
CA VAL A 4 -1.70 -5.28 -22.02
C VAL A 4 -1.80 -6.76 -21.61
N PRO A 5 -1.31 -7.13 -20.41
CA PRO A 5 -1.45 -8.48 -19.87
C PRO A 5 -2.90 -8.97 -19.91
N LYS A 6 -3.10 -10.26 -20.17
CA LYS A 6 -4.45 -10.84 -20.29
C LYS A 6 -4.65 -11.89 -19.21
N PRO A 7 -5.74 -11.82 -18.44
CA PRO A 7 -5.95 -12.76 -17.36
C PRO A 7 -6.21 -14.18 -17.87
N GLY A 8 -5.67 -15.18 -17.18
CA GLY A 8 -5.84 -16.59 -17.56
C GLY A 8 -5.06 -17.57 -16.68
N PRO A 9 -5.22 -18.88 -16.91
CA PRO A 9 -4.35 -19.88 -16.28
C PRO A 9 -2.96 -19.85 -16.90
N ALA A 10 -1.93 -19.98 -16.08
CA ALA A 10 -0.55 -20.05 -16.53
C ALA A 10 -0.25 -21.35 -17.29
N SER A 11 0.59 -21.27 -18.33
CA SER A 11 1.04 -22.43 -19.10
C SER A 11 2.53 -22.68 -18.88
N LEU A 12 2.83 -23.58 -17.96
CA LEU A 12 4.21 -23.82 -17.49
C LEU A 12 4.89 -24.98 -18.21
N THR A 13 6.19 -24.84 -18.45
CA THR A 13 7.04 -25.92 -18.94
C THR A 13 7.29 -26.99 -17.87
N PRO A 14 7.59 -28.25 -18.25
CA PRO A 14 7.97 -29.27 -17.27
C PRO A 14 9.23 -28.86 -16.50
N GLY A 15 9.12 -28.76 -15.17
CA GLY A 15 10.22 -28.30 -14.31
C GLY A 15 10.33 -26.78 -14.19
N ALA A 16 9.31 -26.02 -14.62
CA ALA A 16 9.20 -24.58 -14.40
C ALA A 16 9.51 -24.21 -12.95
N GLY A 17 10.45 -23.29 -12.77
CA GLY A 17 10.81 -22.73 -11.47
C GLY A 17 10.29 -21.31 -11.28
N LEU A 18 10.73 -20.68 -10.18
CA LEU A 18 10.30 -19.35 -9.75
C LEU A 18 10.41 -18.26 -10.85
N ASP A 19 11.44 -18.34 -11.70
CA ASP A 19 11.64 -17.39 -12.79
C ASP A 19 10.49 -17.42 -13.80
N GLU A 20 10.07 -18.61 -14.20
CA GLU A 20 8.95 -18.78 -15.13
C GLU A 20 7.63 -18.44 -14.46
N TRP A 21 7.46 -18.79 -13.18
CA TRP A 21 6.25 -18.43 -12.42
C TRP A 21 6.10 -16.91 -12.30
N LEU A 22 7.20 -16.19 -12.09
CA LEU A 22 7.21 -14.74 -12.06
C LEU A 22 6.83 -14.14 -13.41
N GLU A 23 7.36 -14.67 -14.51
CA GLU A 23 7.02 -14.18 -15.86
C GLU A 23 5.54 -14.41 -16.19
N GLU A 24 4.97 -15.56 -15.82
CA GLU A 24 3.52 -15.80 -15.94
C GLU A 24 2.70 -14.87 -15.04
N ALA A 25 3.14 -14.64 -13.79
CA ALA A 25 2.47 -13.73 -12.88
C ALA A 25 2.44 -12.30 -13.42
N LYS A 26 3.52 -11.81 -14.07
CA LYS A 26 3.55 -10.50 -14.75
C LYS A 26 2.52 -10.40 -15.88
N GLN A 27 2.12 -11.52 -16.47
CA GLN A 27 1.10 -11.57 -17.53
C GLN A 27 -0.34 -11.65 -16.99
N CYS A 28 -0.55 -11.49 -15.67
CA CYS A 28 -1.85 -11.68 -15.02
C CYS A 28 -2.33 -13.14 -15.13
N HIS A 29 -1.40 -14.10 -15.18
CA HIS A 29 -1.76 -15.51 -15.18
C HIS A 29 -1.69 -16.11 -13.78
N TYR A 30 -2.74 -16.84 -13.37
CA TYR A 30 -2.73 -17.58 -12.10
C TYR A 30 -2.08 -18.94 -12.28
N LEU A 31 -1.23 -19.32 -11.31
CA LEU A 31 -0.45 -20.55 -11.36
C LEU A 31 -1.33 -21.80 -11.17
N PRO A 32 -0.93 -22.98 -11.68
CA PRO A 32 -1.62 -24.23 -11.35
C PRO A 32 -1.64 -24.49 -9.84
N GLU A 33 -2.71 -25.11 -9.32
CA GLU A 33 -2.93 -25.26 -7.86
C GLU A 33 -1.71 -25.81 -7.09
N HIS A 34 -1.06 -26.84 -7.62
CA HIS A 34 0.11 -27.45 -6.98
C HIS A 34 1.32 -26.51 -6.92
N VAL A 35 1.52 -25.68 -7.97
CA VAL A 35 2.59 -24.69 -8.04
C VAL A 35 2.29 -23.53 -7.10
N MET A 36 1.04 -23.08 -7.07
CA MET A 36 0.61 -22.03 -6.14
C MET A 36 0.86 -22.43 -4.68
N LYS A 37 0.57 -23.69 -4.32
CA LYS A 37 0.89 -24.24 -2.99
C LYS A 37 2.40 -24.29 -2.71
N GLN A 38 3.21 -24.66 -3.71
CA GLN A 38 4.67 -24.65 -3.58
C GLN A 38 5.22 -23.23 -3.36
N LEU A 39 4.69 -22.25 -4.09
CA LEU A 39 5.03 -20.84 -3.89
C LEU A 39 4.66 -20.37 -2.48
N CYS A 40 3.46 -20.73 -1.99
CA CYS A 40 3.05 -20.39 -0.62
C CYS A 40 4.01 -20.98 0.44
N GLU A 41 4.43 -22.23 0.32
CA GLU A 41 5.39 -22.82 1.27
C GLU A 41 6.77 -22.14 1.18
N MET A 42 7.27 -21.85 -0.03
CA MET A 42 8.53 -21.14 -0.21
C MET A 42 8.49 -19.74 0.43
N VAL A 43 7.40 -18.99 0.25
CA VAL A 43 7.25 -17.65 0.84
C VAL A 43 7.07 -17.73 2.35
N LYS A 44 6.36 -18.73 2.88
CA LYS A 44 6.26 -18.96 4.32
C LYS A 44 7.62 -19.18 4.96
N GLU A 45 8.48 -20.00 4.37
CA GLU A 45 9.84 -20.23 4.85
C GLU A 45 10.63 -18.91 4.93
N VAL A 46 10.53 -18.06 3.90
CA VAL A 46 11.15 -16.72 3.91
C VAL A 46 10.58 -15.85 5.03
N LEU A 47 9.25 -15.77 5.15
CA LEU A 47 8.58 -14.92 6.13
C LEU A 47 8.75 -15.43 7.57
N MET A 48 9.02 -16.72 7.80
CA MET A 48 9.25 -17.26 9.14
C MET A 48 10.54 -16.73 9.77
N GLU A 49 11.57 -16.46 8.96
CA GLU A 49 12.86 -15.92 9.41
C GLU A 49 12.81 -14.41 9.66
N GLU A 50 11.70 -13.77 9.28
CA GLU A 50 11.52 -12.33 9.39
C GLU A 50 11.10 -11.87 10.80
N SER A 51 11.65 -10.76 11.27
CA SER A 51 11.15 -10.08 12.47
C SER A 51 9.80 -9.41 12.20
N ASN A 52 9.00 -9.18 13.24
CA ASN A 52 7.73 -8.45 13.10
C ASN A 52 7.95 -7.02 12.56
N ILE A 53 9.13 -6.44 12.80
CA ILE A 53 9.54 -5.15 12.24
C ILE A 53 10.76 -5.36 11.37
N GLN A 54 10.58 -5.20 10.07
CA GLN A 54 11.68 -5.33 9.11
C GLN A 54 12.50 -4.05 8.99
N PRO A 55 13.82 -4.08 9.27
CA PRO A 55 14.68 -2.96 8.96
C PRO A 55 14.83 -2.83 7.44
N VAL A 56 14.67 -1.61 6.93
CA VAL A 56 14.81 -1.30 5.51
C VAL A 56 15.73 -0.10 5.36
N VAL A 57 16.57 -0.12 4.33
CA VAL A 57 17.48 0.99 4.01
C VAL A 57 16.98 1.73 2.78
N THR A 58 17.21 3.04 2.74
CA THR A 58 16.99 3.83 1.52
C THR A 58 18.02 3.50 0.43
N PRO A 59 17.68 3.66 -0.87
CA PRO A 59 16.39 4.09 -1.40
C PRO A 59 15.30 3.01 -1.32
N VAL A 60 14.06 3.41 -1.03
CA VAL A 60 12.88 2.54 -0.94
C VAL A 60 11.61 3.26 -1.40
N THR A 61 10.70 2.53 -2.04
CA THR A 61 9.33 2.96 -2.36
C THR A 61 8.36 2.33 -1.36
N ILE A 62 7.55 3.15 -0.69
CA ILE A 62 6.50 2.70 0.23
C ILE A 62 5.15 2.77 -0.51
N CYS A 63 4.37 1.70 -0.44
CA CYS A 63 3.13 1.52 -1.19
C CYS A 63 1.98 1.16 -0.25
N GLY A 64 0.85 1.86 -0.37
CA GLY A 64 -0.38 1.53 0.36
C GLY A 64 -1.20 0.41 -0.28
N ASP A 65 -2.50 0.43 -0.02
CA ASP A 65 -3.48 -0.58 -0.45
C ASP A 65 -3.44 -0.84 -1.97
N ILE A 66 -3.60 -2.11 -2.35
CA ILE A 66 -3.65 -2.55 -3.76
C ILE A 66 -5.01 -3.16 -4.11
N HIS A 67 -5.64 -3.90 -3.19
CA HIS A 67 -6.99 -4.45 -3.34
C HIS A 67 -7.26 -5.16 -4.68
N GLY A 68 -6.36 -6.06 -5.10
CA GLY A 68 -6.51 -6.81 -6.33
C GLY A 68 -6.54 -5.95 -7.61
N GLN A 69 -6.08 -4.70 -7.56
CA GLN A 69 -5.93 -3.81 -8.71
C GLN A 69 -4.62 -4.11 -9.46
N PHE A 70 -4.54 -5.30 -10.06
CA PHE A 70 -3.31 -5.82 -10.67
C PHE A 70 -2.65 -4.89 -11.69
N TYR A 71 -3.43 -4.25 -12.56
CA TYR A 71 -2.87 -3.36 -13.59
C TYR A 71 -2.33 -2.05 -12.98
N ASP A 72 -2.93 -1.57 -11.90
CA ASP A 72 -2.44 -0.42 -11.16
C ASP A 72 -1.15 -0.77 -10.40
N LEU A 73 -1.02 -2.01 -9.91
CA LEU A 73 0.24 -2.53 -9.35
C LEU A 73 1.37 -2.56 -10.40
N LEU A 74 1.08 -2.99 -11.64
CA LEU A 74 2.07 -2.93 -12.72
C LEU A 74 2.49 -1.49 -13.05
N GLU A 75 1.52 -0.58 -13.06
CA GLU A 75 1.78 0.84 -13.27
C GLU A 75 2.60 1.44 -12.13
N LEU A 76 2.31 1.06 -10.88
CA LEU A 76 3.08 1.45 -9.70
C LEU A 76 4.55 1.04 -9.85
N PHE A 77 4.84 -0.21 -10.21
CA PHE A 77 6.22 -0.65 -10.46
C PHE A 77 6.86 0.17 -11.58
N ARG A 78 6.14 0.44 -12.67
CA ARG A 78 6.65 1.23 -13.79
C ARG A 78 6.99 2.67 -13.40
N VAL A 79 6.15 3.32 -12.59
CA VAL A 79 6.38 4.67 -12.06
C VAL A 79 7.56 4.69 -11.08
N ALA A 80 7.72 3.63 -10.27
CA ALA A 80 8.81 3.48 -9.31
C ALA A 80 10.16 3.08 -9.95
N GLY A 81 10.26 3.01 -11.28
CA GLY A 81 11.50 2.68 -11.99
C GLY A 81 11.70 1.20 -12.30
N GLY A 82 10.66 0.38 -12.18
CA GLY A 82 10.64 -1.04 -12.51
C GLY A 82 10.46 -1.96 -11.31
N MET A 83 10.26 -3.25 -11.58
CA MET A 83 10.31 -4.29 -10.55
C MET A 83 11.77 -4.54 -10.13
N PRO A 84 12.01 -5.09 -8.92
CA PRO A 84 13.36 -5.48 -8.53
C PRO A 84 14.01 -6.43 -9.55
N GLY A 85 15.27 -6.16 -9.87
CA GLY A 85 16.05 -6.95 -10.83
C GLY A 85 15.82 -6.60 -12.31
N GLU A 86 14.86 -5.74 -12.64
CA GLU A 86 14.73 -5.18 -13.98
C GLU A 86 15.77 -4.06 -14.20
N ALA A 87 16.15 -3.83 -15.46
CA ALA A 87 17.05 -2.74 -15.86
C ALA A 87 16.40 -1.94 -16.99
N ASN A 88 16.63 -0.62 -16.99
CA ASN A 88 16.18 0.31 -18.03
C ASN A 88 14.66 0.40 -18.25
N VAL A 89 13.86 0.43 -17.17
CA VAL A 89 12.43 0.76 -17.31
C VAL A 89 12.32 2.25 -17.60
N HIS A 90 11.84 2.60 -18.79
CA HIS A 90 11.57 4.00 -19.14
C HIS A 90 10.49 4.56 -18.22
N ALA A 91 10.83 5.64 -17.50
CA ALA A 91 9.88 6.41 -16.72
C ALA A 91 8.69 6.83 -17.62
N PRO A 92 7.46 6.93 -17.07
CA PRO A 92 6.31 7.44 -17.81
C PRO A 92 6.62 8.76 -18.54
N MET A 93 6.15 8.88 -19.79
CA MET A 93 6.06 10.20 -20.44
C MET A 93 4.91 11.04 -19.87
N THR A 94 4.05 10.44 -19.05
CA THR A 94 2.96 11.10 -18.34
C THR A 94 3.45 11.62 -16.99
N SER A 95 3.32 12.93 -16.78
CA SER A 95 3.59 13.56 -15.48
C SER A 95 2.73 12.91 -14.39
N THR A 96 3.34 12.47 -13.31
CA THR A 96 2.63 12.13 -12.07
C THR A 96 1.88 13.37 -11.60
N THR A 97 0.57 13.27 -11.40
CA THR A 97 -0.18 14.30 -10.68
C THR A 97 0.24 14.22 -9.22
N VAL A 98 1.04 15.18 -8.75
CA VAL A 98 1.34 15.31 -7.33
C VAL A 98 0.04 15.76 -6.66
N ILE A 99 -0.62 14.84 -5.96
CA ILE A 99 -1.78 15.15 -5.12
C ILE A 99 -1.25 15.89 -3.90
N SER A 100 -1.58 17.17 -3.83
CA SER A 100 -1.30 18.03 -2.70
C SER A 100 -2.44 17.95 -1.68
N SER A 101 -2.23 18.45 -0.45
CA SER A 101 -3.27 18.46 0.59
C SER A 101 -4.56 19.18 0.13
N THR A 102 -4.46 20.10 -0.84
CA THR A 102 -5.62 20.81 -1.41
C THR A 102 -6.44 19.97 -2.38
N ASP A 103 -5.92 18.84 -2.87
CA ASP A 103 -6.63 17.93 -3.77
C ASP A 103 -7.48 16.88 -3.01
N LEU A 104 -7.32 16.80 -1.68
CA LEU A 104 -8.06 15.91 -0.79
C LEU A 104 -9.33 16.55 -0.19
N GLU A 105 -9.51 17.86 -0.33
CA GLU A 105 -10.74 18.52 0.13
C GLU A 105 -11.90 18.26 -0.83
N PRO A 106 -13.07 17.79 -0.34
CA PRO A 106 -14.24 17.65 -1.20
C PRO A 106 -14.61 19.02 -1.78
N PRO A 107 -14.93 19.12 -3.08
CA PRO A 107 -15.16 20.40 -3.74
C PRO A 107 -16.28 21.17 -3.02
N SER A 108 -15.94 22.36 -2.53
CA SER A 108 -16.84 23.28 -1.84
C SER A 108 -17.93 23.85 -2.78
N GLU A 109 -17.77 23.69 -4.10
CA GLU A 109 -18.76 24.11 -5.09
C GLU A 109 -19.16 22.98 -6.05
N ILE A 110 -20.47 22.77 -6.16
CA ILE A 110 -21.07 21.90 -7.17
C ILE A 110 -20.97 22.60 -8.53
N THR A 111 -19.98 22.19 -9.33
CA THR A 111 -19.76 22.70 -10.71
C THR A 111 -20.73 22.11 -11.74
N ASN A 112 -21.47 21.04 -11.40
CA ASN A 112 -22.43 20.43 -12.32
C ASN A 112 -23.79 21.16 -12.28
N PRO A 113 -24.21 21.83 -13.38
CA PRO A 113 -25.45 22.62 -13.42
C PRO A 113 -26.73 21.79 -13.17
N LYS A 114 -26.69 20.47 -13.41
CA LYS A 114 -27.82 19.57 -13.13
C LYS A 114 -27.98 19.24 -11.64
N LEU A 115 -26.89 19.24 -10.88
CA LEU A 115 -26.90 19.03 -9.43
C LEU A 115 -27.28 20.32 -8.68
N LYS A 116 -26.90 21.49 -9.22
CA LYS A 116 -27.26 22.81 -8.67
C LYS A 116 -28.78 23.03 -8.61
N ASN A 117 -29.52 22.62 -9.65
CA ASN A 117 -30.99 22.77 -9.69
C ASN A 117 -31.74 21.86 -8.69
N LYS A 118 -31.12 20.77 -8.23
CA LYS A 118 -31.74 19.85 -7.27
C LYS A 118 -31.62 20.35 -5.83
N VAL A 119 -30.59 21.14 -5.54
CA VAL A 119 -30.35 21.75 -4.22
C VAL A 119 -31.19 23.03 -4.03
N ILE A 120 -31.41 23.81 -5.09
CA ILE A 120 -32.18 25.07 -5.02
C ILE A 120 -33.67 24.83 -4.67
N ASN A 121 -34.25 23.68 -5.03
CA ASN A 121 -35.66 23.38 -4.76
C ASN A 121 -35.95 22.86 -3.33
N ALA A 122 -34.94 22.69 -2.47
CA ALA A 122 -35.11 22.09 -1.14
C ALA A 122 -34.99 23.09 0.04
N GLY A 123 -34.81 24.39 -0.20
CA GLY A 123 -34.60 25.37 0.87
C GLY A 123 -35.19 26.74 0.57
N GLY A 124 -36.52 26.86 0.63
CA GLY A 124 -37.19 28.16 0.62
C GLY A 124 -37.32 28.73 2.02
N GLY A 125 -36.70 29.88 2.30
CA GLY A 125 -36.98 30.64 3.52
C GLY A 125 -35.98 31.76 3.87
N GLY A 126 -36.15 32.94 3.28
CA GLY A 126 -36.09 34.21 4.04
C GLY A 126 -34.79 35.03 4.10
N ALA A 127 -34.86 36.20 3.44
CA ALA A 127 -34.33 37.52 3.81
C ALA A 127 -32.83 37.88 3.59
N SER A 128 -32.64 38.91 2.75
CA SER A 128 -31.46 39.80 2.61
C SER A 128 -31.73 41.13 3.36
N PRO A 129 -30.89 42.18 3.27
CA PRO A 129 -29.41 42.28 3.23
C PRO A 129 -28.88 43.31 4.26
N ASP A 130 -27.56 43.44 4.44
CA ASP A 130 -26.98 44.80 4.49
C ASP A 130 -25.52 44.87 4.01
N ARG A 131 -25.17 46.04 3.49
CA ARG A 131 -23.94 46.44 2.78
C ARG A 131 -22.84 46.89 3.74
N GLY A 132 -21.59 46.76 3.29
CA GLY A 132 -20.44 47.51 3.80
C GLY A 132 -19.28 47.40 2.82
N THR A 133 -19.01 48.51 2.13
CA THR A 133 -17.89 48.71 1.21
C THR A 133 -16.61 49.10 1.95
N ASP A 134 -15.49 48.89 1.27
CA ASP A 134 -14.22 49.65 1.24
C ASP A 134 -13.07 48.62 1.16
N GLY A 135 -12.23 48.52 0.13
CA GLY A 135 -11.61 49.59 -0.64
C GLY A 135 -10.15 49.69 -0.17
N ASP A 136 -9.22 49.01 -0.84
CA ASP A 136 -7.97 49.62 -1.32
C ASP A 136 -7.07 48.60 -2.05
N GLU A 137 -6.56 49.07 -3.18
CA GLU A 137 -5.59 48.46 -4.09
C GLU A 137 -4.18 48.66 -3.54
N ASP A 138 -3.27 47.70 -3.73
CA ASP A 138 -1.89 48.07 -4.10
C ASP A 138 -1.12 46.95 -4.82
N LYS A 139 -0.24 47.41 -5.69
CA LYS A 139 0.35 46.77 -6.87
C LYS A 139 1.64 45.97 -6.62
N ASP A 140 1.86 45.01 -7.53
CA ASP A 140 3.10 44.54 -8.18
C ASP A 140 4.46 44.75 -7.49
N VAL A 141 5.23 43.67 -7.32
CA VAL A 141 6.66 43.62 -7.74
C VAL A 141 7.06 42.19 -8.14
N ALA A 142 7.54 42.06 -9.38
CA ALA A 142 8.23 40.88 -9.90
C ALA A 142 9.73 40.87 -9.51
N ALA A 143 10.33 39.70 -9.26
CA ALA A 143 11.79 39.54 -9.33
C ALA A 143 12.25 38.08 -9.54
N ALA A 144 12.78 37.87 -10.75
CA ALA A 144 13.92 37.06 -11.19
C ALA A 144 14.41 35.81 -10.43
N ALA A 145 14.57 34.73 -11.22
CA ALA A 145 15.35 33.53 -10.96
C ALA A 145 16.87 33.76 -10.96
N PRO A 146 17.65 32.81 -10.40
CA PRO A 146 18.99 32.52 -10.89
C PRO A 146 19.10 31.09 -11.43
N THR A 147 19.69 31.00 -12.62
CA THR A 147 20.26 29.81 -13.26
C THR A 147 21.53 29.37 -12.53
N ASN A 148 21.73 28.06 -12.37
CA ASN A 148 23.08 27.49 -12.30
C ASN A 148 23.14 26.16 -13.04
N ASP A 149 24.07 26.15 -13.98
CA ASP A 149 24.58 25.09 -14.83
C ASP A 149 25.62 24.30 -14.02
N ASP A 150 25.54 22.97 -14.00
CA ASP A 150 26.66 22.11 -13.59
C ASP A 150 26.62 20.77 -14.34
N THR A 151 27.35 20.80 -15.45
CA THR A 151 28.16 19.76 -16.10
C THR A 151 27.98 18.28 -15.70
N ILE A 152 27.64 17.51 -16.74
CA ILE A 152 27.58 16.05 -16.83
C ILE A 152 29.01 15.45 -16.73
N HIS A 153 29.24 14.60 -15.73
CA HIS A 153 30.34 13.65 -15.73
C HIS A 153 29.85 12.29 -16.22
N SER A 154 30.38 11.86 -17.37
CA SER A 154 30.26 10.53 -17.92
C SER A 154 31.13 9.56 -17.13
N ASP A 155 30.52 8.52 -16.54
CA ASP A 155 31.22 7.28 -16.26
C ASP A 155 30.45 6.10 -16.85
N SER A 156 31.21 5.22 -17.48
CA SER A 156 30.76 4.11 -18.31
C SER A 156 31.24 2.82 -17.69
N GLY A 157 30.31 1.91 -17.35
CA GLY A 157 30.65 0.51 -17.10
C GLY A 157 30.12 -0.07 -15.79
N GLY A 158 28.84 -0.44 -15.81
CA GLY A 158 28.22 -1.29 -14.80
C GLY A 158 26.74 -1.38 -15.10
N VAL A 159 26.25 -2.55 -15.53
CA VAL A 159 24.80 -2.80 -15.61
C VAL A 159 24.29 -2.81 -14.17
N GLN A 160 23.89 -1.66 -13.67
CA GLN A 160 23.24 -1.51 -12.37
C GLN A 160 21.86 -2.17 -12.51
N SER A 161 21.75 -3.39 -11.96
CA SER A 161 20.47 -3.95 -11.55
C SER A 161 19.75 -2.90 -10.71
N ALA A 162 18.48 -2.62 -10.99
CA ALA A 162 17.73 -1.64 -10.21
C ALA A 162 17.81 -2.00 -8.71
N ASP A 163 18.42 -1.11 -7.92
CA ASP A 163 18.55 -1.21 -6.46
C ASP A 163 17.23 -0.84 -5.76
N THR A 164 16.10 -1.05 -6.44
CA THR A 164 14.77 -0.64 -6.01
C THR A 164 14.28 -1.60 -4.92
N ARG A 165 13.97 -1.03 -3.76
CA ARG A 165 13.35 -1.72 -2.63
C ARG A 165 11.90 -1.25 -2.50
N PHE A 166 11.03 -2.14 -2.09
CA PHE A 166 9.62 -1.84 -1.85
C PHE A 166 9.18 -2.29 -0.46
N VAL A 167 8.37 -1.46 0.18
CA VAL A 167 7.58 -1.80 1.35
C VAL A 167 6.11 -1.66 0.95
N PHE A 168 5.40 -2.79 0.88
CA PHE A 168 3.95 -2.77 0.66
C PHE A 168 3.24 -2.88 2.02
N LEU A 169 2.34 -1.94 2.29
CA LEU A 169 1.67 -1.74 3.58
C LEU A 169 0.40 -2.59 3.74
N GLY A 170 0.31 -3.76 3.09
CA GLY A 170 -0.85 -4.64 3.21
C GLY A 170 -1.97 -4.35 2.22
N ASP A 171 -3.12 -5.00 2.45
CA ASP A 171 -4.33 -4.89 1.63
C ASP A 171 -4.07 -5.20 0.16
N PHE A 172 -3.48 -6.37 -0.07
CA PHE A 172 -3.18 -6.90 -1.40
C PHE A 172 -4.42 -7.47 -2.08
N VAL A 173 -5.33 -8.01 -1.28
CA VAL A 173 -6.49 -8.79 -1.72
C VAL A 173 -7.82 -8.08 -1.45
N ASP A 174 -8.90 -8.70 -1.94
CA ASP A 174 -10.29 -8.25 -1.88
C ASP A 174 -10.60 -7.00 -2.70
N ARG A 175 -11.91 -6.72 -2.87
CA ARG A 175 -12.52 -5.61 -3.64
C ARG A 175 -12.28 -5.68 -5.15
N GLY A 176 -11.04 -5.84 -5.59
CA GLY A 176 -10.68 -6.01 -7.00
C GLY A 176 -10.86 -7.45 -7.51
N TYR A 177 -10.84 -7.60 -8.83
CA TYR A 177 -11.07 -8.89 -9.50
C TYR A 177 -9.82 -9.76 -9.69
N PHE A 178 -8.65 -9.23 -9.36
CA PHE A 178 -7.35 -9.87 -9.61
C PHE A 178 -6.52 -9.96 -8.33
N SER A 179 -7.16 -10.25 -7.20
CA SER A 179 -6.48 -10.37 -5.90
C SER A 179 -5.50 -11.53 -5.90
N LEU A 180 -5.86 -12.65 -6.53
CA LEU A 180 -5.00 -13.83 -6.65
C LEU A 180 -3.75 -13.51 -7.48
N GLU A 181 -3.89 -12.88 -8.65
CA GLU A 181 -2.75 -12.52 -9.50
C GLU A 181 -1.87 -11.47 -8.83
N THR A 182 -2.48 -10.48 -8.17
CA THR A 182 -1.79 -9.44 -7.40
C THR A 182 -0.92 -10.06 -6.32
N PHE A 183 -1.51 -10.91 -5.47
CA PHE A 183 -0.79 -11.55 -4.39
C PHE A 183 0.24 -12.57 -4.90
N THR A 184 -0.06 -13.28 -6.00
CA THR A 184 0.89 -14.20 -6.66
C THR A 184 2.13 -13.46 -7.15
N LEU A 185 1.96 -12.31 -7.82
CA LEU A 185 3.08 -11.48 -8.27
C LEU A 185 3.95 -11.01 -7.10
N LEU A 186 3.33 -10.49 -6.04
CA LEU A 186 4.05 -10.06 -4.83
C LEU A 186 4.79 -11.22 -4.16
N MET A 187 4.19 -12.40 -4.10
CA MET A 187 4.82 -13.62 -3.56
C MET A 187 6.00 -14.08 -4.41
N CYS A 188 5.89 -14.09 -5.74
CA CYS A 188 7.00 -14.41 -6.63
C CYS A 188 8.16 -13.43 -6.44
N LEU A 189 7.86 -12.12 -6.35
CA LEU A 189 8.87 -11.09 -6.10
C LEU A 189 9.49 -11.24 -4.70
N LYS A 190 8.71 -11.58 -3.67
CA LYS A 190 9.20 -11.83 -2.32
C LYS A 190 10.13 -13.04 -2.26
N ALA A 191 9.75 -14.15 -2.90
CA ALA A 191 10.57 -15.35 -2.97
C ALA A 191 11.88 -15.11 -3.73
N LYS A 192 11.83 -14.31 -4.80
CA LYS A 192 13.01 -14.05 -5.66
C LYS A 192 13.96 -12.99 -5.09
N TYR A 193 13.41 -11.97 -4.44
CA TYR A 193 14.13 -10.81 -3.91
C TYR A 193 13.74 -10.54 -2.44
N PRO A 194 14.01 -11.49 -1.53
CA PRO A 194 13.55 -11.42 -0.15
C PRO A 194 14.08 -10.20 0.61
N ASP A 195 15.24 -9.68 0.21
CA ASP A 195 15.92 -8.49 0.75
C ASP A 195 15.41 -7.16 0.16
N ARG A 196 14.62 -7.20 -0.92
CA ARG A 196 14.14 -6.01 -1.64
C ARG A 196 12.63 -5.80 -1.55
N ILE A 197 11.87 -6.82 -1.18
CA ILE A 197 10.41 -6.73 -1.04
C ILE A 197 10.03 -7.01 0.42
N VAL A 198 9.41 -6.03 1.07
CA VAL A 198 8.78 -6.22 2.38
C VAL A 198 7.26 -6.19 2.22
N LEU A 199 6.59 -7.21 2.75
CA LEU A 199 5.13 -7.34 2.73
C LEU A 199 4.60 -7.23 4.15
N VAL A 200 4.10 -6.05 4.50
CA VAL A 200 3.40 -5.81 5.77
C VAL A 200 1.98 -6.38 5.67
N ARG A 201 1.47 -6.94 6.76
CA ARG A 201 0.11 -7.49 6.82
C ARG A 201 -0.92 -6.36 6.94
N GLY A 202 -1.89 -6.34 6.03
CA GLY A 202 -3.09 -5.50 6.14
C GLY A 202 -4.22 -6.21 6.87
N ASN A 203 -5.32 -5.49 7.11
CA ASN A 203 -6.49 -6.10 7.74
C ASN A 203 -7.24 -7.04 6.78
N HIS A 204 -7.08 -6.86 5.46
CA HIS A 204 -7.64 -7.75 4.46
C HIS A 204 -6.89 -9.09 4.32
N GLU A 205 -5.66 -9.22 4.81
CA GLU A 205 -4.95 -10.50 4.91
C GLU A 205 -5.41 -11.34 6.11
N SER A 206 -6.74 -11.52 6.20
CA SER A 206 -7.50 -12.22 7.24
C SER A 206 -8.45 -13.24 6.63
N ARG A 207 -8.64 -14.38 7.29
CA ARG A 207 -9.62 -15.38 6.87
C ARG A 207 -11.04 -14.83 6.91
N GLN A 208 -11.37 -14.06 7.94
CA GLN A 208 -12.72 -13.53 8.14
C GLN A 208 -13.09 -12.49 7.08
N ILE A 209 -12.16 -11.59 6.77
CA ILE A 209 -12.37 -10.52 5.78
C ILE A 209 -12.44 -11.09 4.36
N THR A 210 -11.50 -11.95 3.99
CA THR A 210 -11.45 -12.53 2.63
C THR A 210 -12.65 -13.42 2.27
N GLN A 211 -13.35 -13.97 3.26
CA GLN A 211 -14.59 -14.71 3.06
C GLN A 211 -15.77 -13.82 2.66
N VAL A 212 -15.71 -12.53 2.94
CA VAL A 212 -16.82 -11.58 2.72
C VAL A 212 -16.52 -10.62 1.57
N TYR A 213 -15.26 -10.25 1.35
CA TYR A 213 -14.89 -9.15 0.44
C TYR A 213 -14.29 -9.57 -0.91
N GLY A 214 -14.29 -10.87 -1.22
CA GLY A 214 -14.16 -11.39 -2.59
C GLY A 214 -13.03 -12.38 -2.83
N PHE A 215 -11.94 -12.35 -2.07
CA PHE A 215 -10.77 -13.19 -2.35
C PHE A 215 -11.05 -14.70 -2.22
N TYR A 216 -11.88 -15.09 -1.25
CA TYR A 216 -12.33 -16.48 -1.11
C TYR A 216 -13.08 -16.95 -2.37
N GLU A 217 -14.05 -16.14 -2.83
CA GLU A 217 -14.85 -16.47 -4.02
C GLU A 217 -13.99 -16.50 -5.28
N GLU A 218 -13.05 -15.56 -5.43
CA GLU A 218 -12.11 -15.51 -6.55
C GLU A 218 -11.28 -16.81 -6.64
N CYS A 219 -10.70 -17.26 -5.53
CA CYS A 219 -9.96 -18.52 -5.46
C CYS A 219 -10.87 -19.72 -5.80
N GLN A 220 -12.08 -19.75 -5.25
CA GLN A 220 -13.01 -20.86 -5.49
C GLN A 220 -13.47 -20.92 -6.95
N GLN A 221 -13.67 -19.78 -7.61
CA GLN A 221 -14.03 -19.70 -9.02
C GLN A 221 -12.89 -20.18 -9.93
N LYS A 222 -11.63 -19.80 -9.64
CA LYS A 222 -10.47 -20.14 -10.49
C LYS A 222 -10.01 -21.60 -10.32
N TYR A 223 -10.08 -22.16 -9.12
CA TYR A 223 -9.58 -23.52 -8.83
C TYR A 223 -10.68 -24.56 -8.59
N GLY A 224 -11.95 -24.15 -8.52
CA GLY A 224 -13.08 -25.04 -8.21
C GLY A 224 -13.12 -25.53 -6.76
N ASN A 225 -12.19 -25.09 -5.90
CA ASN A 225 -12.09 -25.50 -4.50
C ASN A 225 -11.34 -24.45 -3.66
N ALA A 226 -11.43 -24.54 -2.33
CA ALA A 226 -10.85 -23.57 -1.41
C ALA A 226 -9.38 -23.83 -1.03
N SER A 227 -8.69 -24.79 -1.65
CA SER A 227 -7.35 -25.19 -1.20
C SER A 227 -6.30 -24.09 -1.40
N VAL A 228 -6.38 -23.33 -2.49
CA VAL A 228 -5.47 -22.21 -2.73
C VAL A 228 -5.72 -21.07 -1.74
N TRP A 229 -6.98 -20.70 -1.50
CA TRP A 229 -7.33 -19.72 -0.46
C TRP A 229 -6.75 -20.11 0.90
N LYS A 230 -6.90 -21.37 1.32
CA LYS A 230 -6.32 -21.87 2.57
C LYS A 230 -4.79 -21.72 2.61
N ALA A 231 -4.11 -22.02 1.50
CA ALA A 231 -2.66 -21.88 1.41
C ALA A 231 -2.24 -20.40 1.49
N CYS A 232 -2.93 -19.49 0.80
CA CYS A 232 -2.68 -18.05 0.90
C CYS A 232 -2.91 -17.53 2.33
N CYS A 233 -3.98 -17.95 3.01
CA CYS A 233 -4.22 -17.58 4.41
C CYS A 233 -3.13 -18.09 5.36
N GLN A 234 -2.48 -19.22 5.06
CA GLN A 234 -1.31 -19.66 5.83
C GLN A 234 -0.09 -18.76 5.59
N VAL A 235 0.06 -18.17 4.40
CA VAL A 235 1.10 -17.15 4.15
C VAL A 235 0.80 -15.88 4.93
N PHE A 236 -0.48 -15.45 4.96
CA PHE A 236 -0.90 -14.23 5.67
C PHE A 236 -0.47 -14.23 7.13
N ASP A 237 -0.50 -15.39 7.80
CA ASP A 237 -0.10 -15.51 9.21
C ASP A 237 1.37 -15.13 9.46
N PHE A 238 2.24 -15.21 8.46
CA PHE A 238 3.66 -14.91 8.60
C PHE A 238 4.07 -13.53 8.09
N LEU A 239 3.18 -12.81 7.39
CA LEU A 239 3.42 -11.43 6.95
C LEU A 239 3.82 -10.55 8.14
N VAL A 240 4.78 -9.65 7.92
CA VAL A 240 5.34 -8.83 9.01
C VAL A 240 4.34 -7.76 9.45
N LEU A 241 4.48 -7.24 10.67
CA LEU A 241 3.54 -6.25 11.21
C LEU A 241 3.94 -4.81 10.89
N ALA A 242 5.23 -4.60 10.65
CA ALA A 242 5.77 -3.29 10.35
C ALA A 242 7.09 -3.38 9.56
N ALA A 243 7.50 -2.24 9.01
CA ALA A 243 8.87 -1.99 8.58
C ALA A 243 9.41 -0.73 9.26
N ILE A 244 10.74 -0.60 9.36
CA ILE A 244 11.39 0.62 9.83
C ILE A 244 12.47 1.05 8.85
N VAL A 245 12.25 2.18 8.18
CA VAL A 245 13.17 2.71 7.17
C VAL A 245 14.20 3.62 7.85
N ASP A 246 15.48 3.30 7.65
CA ASP A 246 16.65 4.02 8.20
C ASP A 246 16.56 4.29 9.71
N GLY A 247 15.83 3.45 10.45
CA GLY A 247 15.59 3.62 11.88
C GLY A 247 14.70 4.81 12.26
N THR A 248 14.12 5.55 11.30
CA THR A 248 13.42 6.81 11.57
C THR A 248 12.00 6.91 11.02
N VAL A 249 11.60 6.03 10.09
CA VAL A 249 10.23 6.00 9.55
C VAL A 249 9.60 4.66 9.87
N LEU A 250 8.61 4.64 10.76
CA LEU A 250 7.83 3.44 11.04
C LEU A 250 6.77 3.28 9.96
N CYS A 251 6.68 2.10 9.38
CA CYS A 251 5.72 1.73 8.35
C CYS A 251 4.78 0.67 8.90
N VAL A 252 3.49 0.94 8.97
CA VAL A 252 2.44 0.00 9.43
C VAL A 252 1.23 0.11 8.50
N HIS A 253 0.36 -0.89 8.47
CA HIS A 253 -0.84 -0.81 7.63
C HIS A 253 -1.89 0.15 8.20
N GLY A 254 -2.31 -0.07 9.45
CA GLY A 254 -3.34 0.74 10.11
C GLY A 254 -2.72 1.92 10.84
N GLY A 255 -2.27 1.69 12.07
CA GLY A 255 -1.82 2.77 12.92
C GLY A 255 -1.31 2.34 14.28
N LEU A 256 -1.44 3.24 15.26
CA LEU A 256 -0.91 3.03 16.61
C LEU A 256 -1.89 2.25 17.50
N SER A 257 -1.36 1.65 18.57
CA SER A 257 -2.14 0.98 19.61
C SER A 257 -1.91 1.63 20.97
N PRO A 258 -2.94 1.77 21.84
CA PRO A 258 -2.75 2.19 23.23
C PRO A 258 -1.86 1.23 24.04
N GLU A 259 -1.74 -0.03 23.62
CA GLU A 259 -0.91 -1.05 24.27
C GLU A 259 0.57 -0.99 23.86
N ILE A 260 0.87 -0.29 22.75
CA ILE A 260 2.21 -0.18 22.18
C ILE A 260 2.71 1.25 22.36
N ARG A 261 3.59 1.45 23.35
CA ARG A 261 4.30 2.70 23.58
C ARG A 261 5.66 2.74 22.88
N THR A 262 6.27 1.58 22.69
CA THR A 262 7.60 1.45 22.07
C THR A 262 7.58 0.46 20.91
N ILE A 263 8.42 0.68 19.89
CA ILE A 263 8.55 -0.22 18.74
C ILE A 263 8.97 -1.63 19.17
N ASP A 264 9.74 -1.79 20.25
CA ASP A 264 10.15 -3.11 20.74
C ASP A 264 8.96 -3.97 21.18
N GLN A 265 7.84 -3.35 21.59
CA GLN A 265 6.61 -4.10 21.89
C GLN A 265 6.00 -4.71 20.62
N ILE A 266 6.17 -4.10 19.44
CA ILE A 266 5.73 -4.71 18.16
C ILE A 266 6.55 -5.97 17.87
N ARG A 267 7.84 -5.99 18.22
CA ARG A 267 8.75 -7.14 17.97
C ARG A 267 8.32 -8.42 18.67
N VAL A 268 7.61 -8.32 19.78
CA VAL A 268 7.23 -9.48 20.62
C VAL A 268 5.76 -9.90 20.44
N VAL A 269 5.01 -9.23 19.56
CA VAL A 269 3.64 -9.65 19.20
C VAL A 269 3.67 -11.03 18.55
N ALA A 270 2.81 -11.95 19.00
CA ALA A 270 2.65 -13.23 18.34
C ALA A 270 1.89 -13.04 17.01
N ARG A 271 2.61 -12.89 15.89
CA ARG A 271 1.98 -12.60 14.59
C ARG A 271 1.44 -13.83 13.84
N ALA A 272 2.01 -15.02 14.11
CA ALA A 272 1.71 -16.29 13.45
C ALA A 272 0.36 -16.89 13.87
N GLN A 273 -0.71 -16.14 13.62
CA GLN A 273 -2.10 -16.47 13.91
C GLN A 273 -3.05 -15.62 13.05
N GLU A 274 -4.33 -15.96 13.09
CA GLU A 274 -5.37 -15.07 12.57
C GLU A 274 -5.38 -13.75 13.36
N ILE A 275 -5.73 -12.65 12.68
CA ILE A 275 -5.84 -11.33 13.31
C ILE A 275 -6.87 -11.40 14.45
N PRO A 276 -6.48 -11.10 15.71
CA PRO A 276 -7.41 -11.06 16.83
C PRO A 276 -8.45 -9.96 16.65
N HIS A 277 -9.58 -10.06 17.36
CA HIS A 277 -10.61 -9.02 17.34
C HIS A 277 -10.25 -7.75 18.13
N GLU A 278 -9.26 -7.84 19.03
CA GLU A 278 -8.81 -6.74 19.89
C GLU A 278 -7.32 -6.87 20.26
N GLY A 279 -6.76 -5.82 20.87
CA GLY A 279 -5.38 -5.78 21.35
C GLY A 279 -4.37 -5.31 20.31
N ALA A 280 -3.12 -5.21 20.73
CA ALA A 280 -2.01 -4.63 19.95
C ALA A 280 -1.93 -5.07 18.47
N PHE A 281 -2.14 -6.36 18.16
CA PHE A 281 -2.09 -6.84 16.77
C PHE A 281 -3.28 -6.32 15.95
N CYS A 282 -4.50 -6.39 16.50
CA CYS A 282 -5.69 -5.84 15.86
C CYS A 282 -5.50 -4.34 15.57
N ASP A 283 -5.03 -3.59 16.58
CA ASP A 283 -4.86 -2.15 16.48
C ASP A 283 -3.86 -1.73 15.40
N LEU A 284 -2.74 -2.45 15.24
CA LEU A 284 -1.71 -2.14 14.24
C LEU A 284 -2.23 -2.20 12.79
N VAL A 285 -3.26 -3.00 12.55
CA VAL A 285 -3.86 -3.17 11.21
C VAL A 285 -5.22 -2.49 11.06
N TRP A 286 -5.87 -2.02 12.13
CA TRP A 286 -7.21 -1.41 12.05
C TRP A 286 -7.30 0.05 12.48
N SER A 287 -6.31 0.58 13.18
CA SER A 287 -6.38 1.94 13.73
C SER A 287 -6.19 3.01 12.66
N ASP A 288 -6.85 4.15 12.82
CA ASP A 288 -6.80 5.28 11.89
C ASP A 288 -6.41 6.59 12.60
N PRO A 289 -5.70 7.50 11.94
CA PRO A 289 -5.55 8.86 12.44
C PRO A 289 -6.89 9.62 12.36
N GLU A 290 -7.12 10.54 13.29
CA GLU A 290 -8.29 11.42 13.29
C GLU A 290 -7.95 12.79 13.88
N GLU A 291 -8.71 13.82 13.54
CA GLU A 291 -8.61 15.20 14.07
C GLU A 291 -9.12 15.30 15.52
N ILE A 292 -8.51 14.51 16.40
CA ILE A 292 -8.70 14.50 17.85
C ILE A 292 -7.37 14.74 18.56
N GLU A 293 -7.41 14.98 19.86
CA GLU A 293 -6.17 15.14 20.63
C GLU A 293 -5.52 13.81 20.98
N THR A 294 -6.31 12.85 21.45
CA THR A 294 -5.84 11.60 22.07
C THR A 294 -6.43 10.37 21.35
N TRP A 295 -6.83 9.34 22.09
CA TRP A 295 -7.50 8.15 21.58
C TRP A 295 -9.01 8.30 21.55
N ALA A 296 -9.66 7.66 20.57
CA ALA A 296 -11.10 7.41 20.56
C ALA A 296 -11.40 6.01 19.97
N ILE A 297 -12.61 5.50 20.24
CA ILE A 297 -13.03 4.19 19.72
C ILE A 297 -13.26 4.28 18.21
N SER A 298 -12.71 3.33 17.46
CA SER A 298 -12.90 3.27 16.01
C SER A 298 -14.35 2.91 15.63
N PRO A 299 -14.96 3.62 14.67
CA PRO A 299 -16.28 3.27 14.15
C PRO A 299 -16.25 1.97 13.32
N ARG A 300 -15.05 1.46 12.97
CA ARG A 300 -14.90 0.18 12.27
C ARG A 300 -15.27 -1.03 13.13
N GLY A 301 -15.38 -0.86 14.45
CA GLY A 301 -15.60 -1.94 15.41
C GLY A 301 -14.33 -2.73 15.77
N ALA A 302 -13.16 -2.29 15.27
CA ALA A 302 -11.83 -2.80 15.55
C ALA A 302 -10.81 -1.66 15.48
N GLY A 303 -9.74 -1.73 16.27
CA GLY A 303 -8.73 -0.68 16.37
C GLY A 303 -9.22 0.61 17.05
N TRP A 304 -8.39 1.65 16.95
CA TRP A 304 -8.61 2.95 17.58
C TRP A 304 -8.50 4.10 16.58
N LEU A 305 -9.12 5.22 16.91
CA LEU A 305 -8.75 6.51 16.35
C LEU A 305 -7.65 7.13 17.20
N PHE A 306 -6.63 7.69 16.57
CA PHE A 306 -5.53 8.35 17.28
C PHE A 306 -5.24 9.76 16.75
N GLY A 307 -5.09 10.68 17.69
CA GLY A 307 -4.81 12.08 17.44
C GLY A 307 -3.33 12.44 17.37
N HIS A 308 -3.07 13.70 17.03
CA HIS A 308 -1.72 14.25 16.90
C HIS A 308 -0.87 14.13 18.17
N LYS A 309 -1.43 14.22 19.39
CA LYS A 309 -0.63 14.08 20.62
C LYS A 309 -0.10 12.66 20.78
N VAL A 310 -0.91 11.66 20.43
CA VAL A 310 -0.52 10.24 20.44
C VAL A 310 0.62 10.00 19.47
N ALA A 311 0.46 10.43 18.22
CA ALA A 311 1.49 10.27 17.19
C ALA A 311 2.80 10.99 17.56
N ASN A 312 2.71 12.21 18.08
CA ASN A 312 3.88 13.00 18.49
C ASN A 312 4.62 12.36 19.68
N GLU A 313 3.88 11.89 20.70
CA GLU A 313 4.48 11.18 21.84
C GLU A 313 5.15 9.89 21.38
N PHE A 314 4.47 9.09 20.56
CA PHE A 314 5.02 7.83 20.05
C PHE A 314 6.29 8.07 19.22
N ASN A 315 6.28 9.05 18.32
CA ASN A 315 7.46 9.41 17.53
C ASN A 315 8.62 9.88 18.41
N HIS A 316 8.34 10.73 19.39
CA HIS A 316 9.34 11.23 20.32
C HIS A 316 10.00 10.12 21.14
N VAL A 317 9.19 9.22 21.73
CA VAL A 317 9.66 8.09 22.55
C VAL A 317 10.54 7.14 21.75
N ASN A 318 10.22 6.93 20.48
CA ASN A 318 10.89 5.94 19.62
C ASN A 318 11.96 6.55 18.70
N GLY A 319 12.22 7.86 18.79
CA GLY A 319 13.18 8.54 17.91
C GLY A 319 12.78 8.55 16.43
N LEU A 320 11.47 8.46 16.14
CA LEU A 320 10.94 8.45 14.78
C LEU A 320 10.68 9.87 14.29
N LYS A 321 10.84 10.06 12.98
CA LYS A 321 10.47 11.29 12.29
C LYS A 321 9.01 11.29 11.87
N THR A 322 8.51 10.14 11.42
CA THR A 322 7.13 9.99 10.95
C THR A 322 6.69 8.54 10.99
N ILE A 323 5.37 8.36 10.86
CA ILE A 323 4.71 7.08 10.65
C ILE A 323 4.11 7.11 9.24
N ALA A 324 4.48 6.14 8.40
CA ALA A 324 3.88 5.90 7.09
C ALA A 324 2.84 4.78 7.22
N ARG A 325 1.64 5.03 6.71
CA ARG A 325 0.47 4.14 6.79
C ARG A 325 -0.46 4.39 5.61
#